data_AF-A0A932FBC3-F1
#
_entry.id   AF-A0A932FBC3-F1
#
_cell.length_a   1.000
_cell.length_b   1.000
_cell.length_c   1.000
_cell.angle_alpha   90.00
_cell.angle_beta   90.00
_cell.angle_gamma   90.00
#
_symmetry.space_group_name_H-M   'P 1'
#
loop_
_entity.id
_entity.type
_entity.pdbx_description
1 polymer ?
#
loop_
_entity_poly.entity_id
_entity_poly.type
_entity_poly.pdbx_seq_one_letter_code
_entity_poly.pdbx_strand_id
1 'polypeptide(L)'
;MSKRLGKYELQKVLGKGASGTVYLALDTFTGQEVALKVLDPDVVAAPEFDQTHTKQFMNEASLAGRISHPHIATILEAAVDEQTGGYIAIEYVPGGDLSQFASSERLLSVEDAIEVAFKCCGALDYAFRQGIVHRDIKPANIMVSSGTNIKVADFGAAYLHAAQDAENALIGSPFYMSPEQIAGQPLGHHSDMFALGVVLYELFTGRRPFGGQSVLELFDAIRNRDPIAPSVLRPGISEHVDRILFQMLGKSPALRYPTWADAALDLADAGRLSVYQKAIPDREKYVALRKNAVLERLNDAEIWEMVHAGRWSLVPAQTVIVREDEPGASLFFLGSGNVKVTKQGRLLNVLQTGEYFGEMAYIKAGAIPRQATAEAITEVLLAEFEAAAIQQVSTNCQLQLTSALLHALVDRLALTNERLTRVVT
;
A
#
# COMPACT_ATOMS: atom_id res chain seq x y z
N MET A 1 30.44 17.91 -28.87
CA MET A 1 29.34 17.80 -29.84
C MET A 1 28.23 17.00 -29.17
N SER A 2 26.98 17.50 -29.12
CA SER A 2 25.88 16.68 -28.60
C SER A 2 25.68 15.49 -29.56
N LYS A 3 25.63 14.30 -29.00
CA LYS A 3 25.42 13.07 -29.76
C LYS A 3 23.92 13.00 -30.05
N ARG A 4 23.54 12.87 -31.32
CA ARG A 4 22.14 12.84 -31.78
C ARG A 4 21.82 11.47 -32.34
N LEU A 5 20.63 10.95 -32.03
CA LEU A 5 20.10 9.70 -32.58
C LEU A 5 18.70 9.97 -33.13
N GLY A 6 18.55 9.95 -34.46
CA GLY A 6 17.32 10.41 -35.11
C GLY A 6 16.90 11.83 -34.68
N LYS A 7 15.67 11.99 -34.18
CA LYS A 7 15.16 13.27 -33.65
C LYS A 7 15.57 13.56 -32.19
N TYR A 8 16.29 12.65 -31.54
CA TYR A 8 16.62 12.76 -30.12
C TYR A 8 18.02 13.31 -29.91
N GLU A 9 18.11 14.42 -29.16
CA GLU A 9 19.37 14.95 -28.67
C GLU A 9 19.72 14.31 -27.32
N LEU A 10 20.81 13.54 -27.24
CA LEU A 10 21.21 12.86 -26.02
C LEU A 10 21.81 13.87 -25.02
N GLN A 11 21.25 13.93 -23.82
CA GLN A 11 21.66 14.88 -22.78
C GLN A 11 22.54 14.22 -21.71
N LYS A 12 22.02 13.22 -20.99
CA LYS A 12 22.76 12.51 -19.92
C LYS A 12 22.40 11.03 -19.90
N VAL A 13 23.30 10.20 -19.37
CA VAL A 13 23.00 8.79 -19.11
C VAL A 13 22.14 8.69 -17.85
N LEU A 14 21.02 7.97 -17.93
CA LEU A 14 20.15 7.64 -16.80
C LEU A 14 20.53 6.29 -16.19
N GLY A 15 20.93 5.32 -17.02
CA GLY A 15 21.35 4.00 -16.56
C GLY A 15 22.00 3.17 -17.66
N LYS A 16 22.73 2.13 -17.26
CA LYS A 16 23.29 1.10 -18.15
C LYS A 16 22.80 -0.26 -17.68
N GLY A 17 22.23 -1.04 -18.58
CA GLY A 17 21.76 -2.39 -18.32
C GLY A 17 22.37 -3.41 -19.28
N ALA A 18 22.01 -4.68 -19.08
CA ALA A 18 22.50 -5.80 -19.89
C ALA A 18 22.23 -5.65 -21.39
N SER A 19 21.17 -4.94 -21.75
CA SER A 19 20.66 -4.82 -23.11
C SER A 19 20.96 -3.48 -23.78
N GLY A 20 21.56 -2.53 -23.05
CA GLY A 20 21.85 -1.21 -23.60
C GLY A 20 21.96 -0.10 -22.57
N THR A 21 22.10 1.12 -23.07
CA THR A 21 22.22 2.34 -22.25
C THR A 21 20.96 3.19 -22.39
N VAL A 22 20.42 3.64 -21.25
CA VAL A 22 19.27 4.55 -21.19
C VAL A 22 19.79 5.98 -21.02
N TYR A 23 19.38 6.86 -21.93
CA TYR A 23 19.71 8.28 -21.92
C TYR A 23 18.46 9.11 -21.62
N LEU A 24 18.63 10.20 -20.87
CA LEU A 24 17.73 11.33 -20.97
C LEU A 24 18.02 12.01 -22.32
N ALA A 25 16.99 12.15 -23.13
CA ALA A 25 17.11 12.80 -24.42
C ALA A 25 15.98 13.80 -24.63
N LEU A 26 16.26 14.86 -25.38
CA LEU A 26 15.26 15.82 -25.82
C LEU A 26 14.75 15.38 -27.19
N ASP A 27 13.44 15.14 -27.32
CA ASP A 27 12.80 15.04 -28.63
C ASP A 27 12.80 16.44 -29.26
N THR A 28 13.65 16.65 -30.26
CA THR A 28 13.81 17.97 -30.91
C THR A 28 12.59 18.41 -31.72
N PHE A 29 11.62 17.52 -31.95
CA PHE A 29 10.37 17.86 -32.63
C PHE A 29 9.29 18.32 -31.65
N THR A 30 9.10 17.60 -30.53
CA THR A 30 8.06 17.92 -29.54
C THR A 30 8.54 18.85 -28.42
N GLY A 31 9.85 18.97 -28.23
CA GLY A 31 10.45 19.70 -27.11
C GLY A 31 10.34 18.98 -25.76
N GLN A 32 9.91 17.71 -25.75
CA GLN A 32 9.75 16.93 -24.52
C GLN A 32 10.97 16.06 -24.21
N GLU A 33 11.25 15.90 -22.93
CA GLU A 33 12.25 14.95 -22.43
C GLU A 33 11.71 13.52 -22.48
N VAL A 34 12.56 12.58 -22.92
CA VAL A 34 12.26 11.16 -23.02
C VAL A 34 13.39 10.32 -22.41
N ALA A 35 13.05 9.11 -21.96
CA ALA A 35 14.02 8.08 -21.62
C ALA A 35 14.28 7.24 -22.89
N LEU A 36 15.44 7.44 -23.51
CA LEU A 36 15.83 6.76 -24.74
C LEU A 36 16.75 5.57 -24.42
N LYS A 37 16.23 4.35 -24.51
CA LYS A 37 17.01 3.12 -24.37
C LYS A 37 17.63 2.78 -25.71
N VAL A 38 18.96 2.85 -25.80
CA VAL A 38 19.75 2.55 -26.99
C VAL A 38 20.42 1.20 -26.80
N LEU A 39 20.27 0.30 -27.77
CA LEU A 39 20.88 -1.03 -27.72
C LEU A 39 22.41 -0.94 -27.75
N ASP A 40 23.08 -1.91 -27.12
CA ASP A 40 24.54 -1.98 -27.15
C ASP A 40 25.01 -2.58 -28.49
N PRO A 41 25.95 -1.94 -29.23
CA PRO A 41 26.46 -2.48 -30.48
C PRO A 41 27.02 -3.91 -30.36
N ASP A 42 27.59 -4.28 -29.21
CA ASP A 42 28.14 -5.61 -28.97
C ASP A 42 27.04 -6.68 -28.85
N VAL A 43 25.86 -6.30 -28.34
CA VAL A 43 24.66 -7.17 -28.32
C VAL A 43 24.15 -7.38 -29.74
N VAL A 44 24.19 -6.33 -30.56
CA VAL A 44 23.71 -6.33 -31.96
C VAL A 44 24.68 -7.07 -32.88
N ALA A 45 25.98 -7.08 -32.56
CA ALA A 45 27.03 -7.74 -33.34
C ALA A 45 27.23 -9.22 -32.98
N ALA A 46 26.57 -9.74 -31.94
CA ALA A 46 26.67 -11.14 -31.54
C ALA A 46 26.13 -12.06 -32.67
N PRO A 47 26.79 -13.19 -32.99
CA PRO A 47 26.35 -14.11 -34.06
C PRO A 47 24.92 -14.65 -33.88
N GLU A 48 24.46 -14.68 -32.64
CA GLU A 48 23.12 -15.11 -32.23
C GLU A 48 22.07 -14.03 -32.50
N PHE A 49 22.45 -12.74 -32.56
CA PHE A 49 21.58 -11.60 -32.83
C PHE A 49 21.33 -11.42 -34.34
N ASP A 50 20.79 -12.47 -34.98
CA ASP A 50 20.36 -12.45 -36.39
C ASP A 50 19.14 -11.52 -36.62
N GLN A 51 18.78 -11.25 -37.89
CA GLN A 51 17.58 -10.52 -38.33
C GLN A 51 16.28 -10.96 -37.62
N THR A 52 16.25 -12.17 -37.08
CA THR A 52 15.18 -12.72 -36.25
C THR A 52 15.02 -11.97 -34.92
N HIS A 53 16.12 -11.62 -34.24
CA HIS A 53 16.11 -10.88 -32.96
C HIS A 53 15.74 -9.40 -33.15
N THR A 54 16.20 -8.74 -34.21
CA THR A 54 15.75 -7.38 -34.56
C THR A 54 14.25 -7.34 -34.86
N LYS A 55 13.71 -8.34 -35.57
CA LYS A 55 12.26 -8.45 -35.84
C LYS A 55 11.45 -8.72 -34.56
N GLN A 56 11.99 -9.51 -33.62
CA GLN A 56 11.36 -9.75 -32.32
C GLN A 56 11.36 -8.50 -31.45
N PHE A 57 12.49 -7.80 -31.35
CA PHE A 57 12.60 -6.51 -30.65
C PHE A 57 11.57 -5.48 -31.16
N MET A 58 11.42 -5.38 -32.49
CA MET A 58 10.44 -4.47 -33.10
C MET A 58 8.98 -4.92 -32.90
N ASN A 59 8.70 -6.23 -32.98
CA ASN A 59 7.36 -6.77 -32.67
C ASN A 59 6.99 -6.55 -31.20
N GLU A 60 7.95 -6.63 -30.29
CA GLU A 60 7.73 -6.46 -28.85
C GLU A 60 7.57 -5.00 -28.47
N ALA A 61 8.38 -4.10 -29.05
CA ALA A 61 8.12 -2.68 -28.94
C ALA A 61 6.73 -2.32 -29.49
N SER A 62 6.25 -3.02 -30.53
CA SER A 62 4.88 -2.87 -31.04
C SER A 62 3.82 -3.41 -30.07
N LEU A 63 4.06 -4.55 -29.39
CA LEU A 63 3.14 -5.10 -28.38
C LEU A 63 3.08 -4.23 -27.13
N ALA A 64 4.22 -3.80 -26.60
CA ALA A 64 4.30 -2.93 -25.45
C ALA A 64 3.83 -1.49 -25.78
N GLY A 65 4.00 -1.02 -27.02
CA GLY A 65 3.42 0.24 -27.50
C GLY A 65 1.89 0.26 -27.56
N ARG A 66 1.21 -0.90 -27.48
CA ARG A 66 -0.26 -0.98 -27.37
C ARG A 66 -0.75 -0.86 -25.92
N ILE A 67 0.14 -0.97 -24.94
CA ILE A 67 -0.22 -0.82 -23.53
C ILE A 67 -0.48 0.66 -23.25
N SER A 68 -1.68 0.96 -22.76
CA SER A 68 -1.99 2.28 -22.21
C SER A 68 -2.58 2.09 -20.82
N HIS A 69 -1.79 2.43 -19.79
CA HIS A 69 -2.18 2.30 -18.40
C HIS A 69 -1.52 3.40 -17.56
N PRO A 70 -2.21 4.04 -16.61
CA PRO A 70 -1.65 5.14 -15.80
C PRO A 70 -0.37 4.76 -15.04
N HIS A 71 -0.25 3.49 -14.66
CA HIS A 71 0.89 2.94 -13.91
C HIS A 71 1.88 2.15 -14.76
N ILE A 72 1.87 2.32 -16.09
CA ILE A 72 2.91 1.79 -16.99
C ILE A 72 3.54 2.97 -17.73
N ALA A 73 4.87 2.94 -17.87
CA ALA A 73 5.58 3.94 -18.66
C ALA A 73 5.30 3.70 -20.15
N THR A 74 4.85 4.75 -20.84
CA THR A 74 4.41 4.63 -22.22
C THR A 74 5.60 4.50 -23.17
N ILE A 75 5.58 3.50 -24.05
CA ILE A 75 6.51 3.48 -25.19
C ILE A 75 5.99 4.46 -26.23
N LEU A 76 6.80 5.47 -26.54
CA LEU A 76 6.47 6.53 -27.47
C LEU A 76 6.83 6.13 -28.90
N GLU A 77 7.99 5.48 -29.07
CA GLU A 77 8.54 5.12 -30.36
C GLU A 77 9.57 3.99 -30.21
N ALA A 78 9.73 3.17 -31.24
CA ALA A 78 10.88 2.29 -31.38
C ALA A 78 11.32 2.28 -32.85
N ALA A 79 12.64 2.32 -33.05
CA ALA A 79 13.22 2.36 -34.39
C ALA A 79 14.50 1.53 -34.44
N VAL A 80 14.77 0.95 -35.60
CA VAL A 80 16.07 0.37 -35.93
C VAL A 80 16.96 1.49 -36.44
N ASP A 81 18.22 1.47 -36.00
CA ASP A 81 19.24 2.43 -36.41
C ASP A 81 20.52 1.66 -36.78
N GLU A 82 21.09 1.94 -37.96
CA GLU A 82 22.23 1.19 -38.47
C GLU A 82 23.52 1.42 -37.66
N GLN A 83 23.61 2.51 -36.89
CA GLN A 83 24.80 2.84 -36.09
C GLN A 83 24.75 2.26 -34.67
N THR A 84 23.56 2.06 -34.13
CA THR A 84 23.33 1.63 -32.73
C THR A 84 22.55 0.33 -32.60
N GLY A 85 22.07 -0.24 -33.70
CA GLY A 85 21.20 -1.42 -33.74
C GLY A 85 19.74 -1.16 -33.37
N GLY A 86 19.42 0.02 -32.83
CA GLY A 86 18.07 0.47 -32.56
C GLY A 86 17.90 1.18 -31.21
N TYR A 87 16.75 1.80 -31.03
CA TYR A 87 16.36 2.46 -29.79
C TYR A 87 14.87 2.35 -29.51
N ILE A 88 14.52 2.50 -28.23
CA ILE A 88 13.14 2.67 -27.75
C ILE A 88 13.07 3.98 -26.98
N ALA A 89 12.17 4.87 -27.41
CA ALA A 89 11.82 6.08 -26.70
C ALA A 89 10.65 5.80 -25.75
N ILE A 90 10.86 6.08 -24.47
CA ILE A 90 9.90 5.82 -23.40
C ILE A 90 9.63 7.15 -22.70
N GLU A 91 8.41 7.30 -22.18
CA GLU A 91 8.04 8.35 -21.24
C GLU A 91 9.11 8.51 -20.14
N TYR A 92 9.64 9.73 -19.99
CA TYR A 92 10.57 10.04 -18.90
C TYR A 92 9.81 10.35 -17.61
N VAL A 93 10.20 9.68 -16.52
CA VAL A 93 9.63 9.89 -15.18
C VAL A 93 10.71 10.50 -14.28
N PRO A 94 10.59 11.78 -13.88
CA PRO A 94 11.70 12.53 -13.26
C PRO A 94 11.94 12.20 -11.78
N GLY A 95 10.99 11.57 -11.07
CA GLY A 95 11.11 11.29 -9.63
C GLY A 95 12.02 10.10 -9.27
N GLY A 96 12.73 9.55 -10.25
CA GLY A 96 13.61 8.39 -10.07
C GLY A 96 12.81 7.09 -9.97
N ASP A 97 13.37 6.11 -9.28
CA ASP A 97 12.81 4.76 -9.15
C ASP A 97 12.79 4.31 -7.68
N LEU A 98 12.18 3.16 -7.41
CA LEU A 98 12.01 2.66 -6.05
C LEU A 98 13.31 2.20 -5.37
N SER A 99 14.43 2.08 -6.08
CA SER A 99 15.72 1.72 -5.45
C SER A 99 16.17 2.74 -4.40
N GLN A 100 15.74 3.99 -4.52
CA GLN A 100 16.02 5.04 -3.53
C GLN A 100 15.38 4.77 -2.16
N PHE A 101 14.36 3.90 -2.10
CA PHE A 101 13.64 3.50 -0.90
C PHE A 101 13.97 2.08 -0.43
N ALA A 102 14.92 1.41 -1.09
CA ALA A 102 15.34 0.04 -0.78
C ALA A 102 16.44 -0.03 0.30
N SER A 103 16.60 1.00 1.12
CA SER A 103 17.56 1.05 2.23
C SER A 103 16.87 1.42 3.54
N SER A 104 17.38 0.90 4.66
CA SER A 104 16.80 1.13 5.99
C SER A 104 16.68 2.60 6.40
N GLU A 105 17.50 3.48 5.82
CA GLU A 105 17.50 4.92 6.11
C GLU A 105 16.43 5.69 5.32
N ARG A 106 15.87 5.10 4.27
CA ARG A 106 14.97 5.77 3.32
C ARG A 106 13.71 4.96 3.04
N LEU A 107 13.28 4.10 3.96
CA LEU A 107 12.11 3.26 3.73
C LEU A 107 10.85 4.11 3.56
N LEU A 108 9.96 3.64 2.68
CA LEU A 108 8.58 4.12 2.63
C LEU A 108 7.85 3.76 3.93
N SER A 109 6.77 4.48 4.22
CA SER A 109 5.80 4.01 5.20
C SER A 109 5.21 2.65 4.76
N VAL A 110 4.68 1.88 5.70
CA VAL A 110 4.11 0.56 5.37
C VAL A 110 2.91 0.77 4.44
N GLU A 111 2.12 1.80 4.71
CA GLU A 111 0.97 2.25 3.93
C GLU A 111 1.37 2.57 2.48
N ASP A 112 2.41 3.40 2.31
CA ASP A 112 2.86 3.84 0.99
C ASP A 112 3.42 2.66 0.17
N ALA A 113 4.17 1.75 0.80
CA ALA A 113 4.69 0.56 0.14
C ALA A 113 3.56 -0.40 -0.28
N ILE A 114 2.51 -0.56 0.54
CA ILE A 114 1.30 -1.31 0.18
C ILE A 114 0.57 -0.65 -1.00
N GLU A 115 0.40 0.68 -0.98
CA GLU A 115 -0.27 1.40 -2.06
C GLU A 115 0.51 1.28 -3.39
N VAL A 116 1.84 1.37 -3.33
CA VAL A 116 2.72 1.13 -4.48
C VAL A 116 2.55 -0.29 -5.02
N ALA A 117 2.56 -1.31 -4.15
CA ALA A 117 2.38 -2.70 -4.56
C ALA A 117 1.00 -2.94 -5.20
N PHE A 118 -0.06 -2.35 -4.63
CA PHE A 118 -1.41 -2.40 -5.19
C PHE A 118 -1.46 -1.84 -6.63
N LYS A 119 -0.83 -0.69 -6.87
CA LYS A 119 -0.74 -0.09 -8.21
C LYS A 119 0.08 -0.96 -9.18
N CYS A 120 1.15 -1.59 -8.69
CA CYS A 120 1.91 -2.57 -9.47
C CYS A 120 1.06 -3.79 -9.84
N CYS A 121 0.23 -4.32 -8.93
CA CYS A 121 -0.68 -5.42 -9.25
C CYS A 121 -1.64 -5.04 -10.39
N GLY A 122 -2.22 -3.83 -10.36
CA GLY A 122 -3.10 -3.35 -11.44
C GLY A 122 -2.37 -3.23 -12.79
N ALA A 123 -1.14 -2.68 -12.79
CA ALA A 123 -0.31 -2.58 -13.98
C ALA A 123 0.05 -3.97 -14.56
N LEU A 124 0.47 -4.90 -13.69
CA LEU A 124 0.90 -6.23 -14.10
C LEU A 124 -0.28 -7.11 -14.52
N ASP A 125 -1.46 -6.96 -13.92
CA ASP A 125 -2.69 -7.61 -14.40
C ASP A 125 -3.06 -7.12 -15.79
N TYR A 126 -3.03 -5.80 -16.02
CA TYR A 126 -3.31 -5.22 -17.33
C TYR A 126 -2.35 -5.76 -18.39
N ALA A 127 -1.03 -5.74 -18.13
CA ALA A 127 -0.04 -6.27 -19.06
C ALA A 127 -0.26 -7.76 -19.33
N PHE A 128 -0.52 -8.56 -18.30
CA PHE A 128 -0.77 -10.00 -18.44
C PHE A 128 -2.00 -10.30 -19.31
N ARG A 129 -3.09 -9.53 -19.17
CA ARG A 129 -4.28 -9.66 -20.03
C ARG A 129 -4.00 -9.30 -21.49
N GLN A 130 -2.99 -8.48 -21.76
CA GLN A 130 -2.49 -8.20 -23.11
C GLN A 130 -1.49 -9.27 -23.61
N GLY A 131 -1.28 -10.35 -22.85
CA GLY A 131 -0.37 -11.44 -23.19
C GLY A 131 1.10 -11.16 -22.86
N ILE A 132 1.37 -10.17 -22.00
CA ILE A 132 2.72 -9.70 -21.68
C ILE A 132 3.07 -10.07 -20.23
N VAL A 133 4.20 -10.75 -20.04
CA VAL A 133 4.82 -11.03 -18.73
C VAL A 133 6.10 -10.20 -18.67
N HIS A 134 6.35 -9.50 -17.56
CA HIS A 134 7.44 -8.54 -17.47
C HIS A 134 8.82 -9.19 -17.30
N ARG A 135 8.93 -10.21 -16.44
CA ARG A 135 10.12 -11.05 -16.16
C ARG A 135 11.36 -10.36 -15.55
N ASP A 136 11.30 -9.06 -15.29
CA ASP A 136 12.40 -8.27 -14.70
C ASP A 136 11.86 -7.21 -13.72
N ILE A 137 10.91 -7.61 -12.88
CA ILE A 137 10.40 -6.73 -11.83
C ILE A 137 11.47 -6.55 -10.75
N LYS A 138 11.87 -5.30 -10.52
CA LYS A 138 12.84 -4.87 -9.51
C LYS A 138 12.64 -3.38 -9.20
N PRO A 139 13.18 -2.84 -8.09
CA PRO A 139 12.95 -1.44 -7.71
C PRO A 139 13.37 -0.45 -8.80
N ALA A 140 14.47 -0.73 -9.51
CA ALA A 140 14.99 0.10 -10.60
C ALA A 140 14.06 0.21 -11.84
N ASN A 141 13.09 -0.70 -11.97
CA ASN A 141 12.12 -0.71 -13.07
C ASN A 141 10.74 -0.18 -12.65
N ILE A 142 10.60 0.33 -11.41
CA ILE A 142 9.37 0.93 -10.92
C ILE A 142 9.64 2.41 -10.63
N MET A 143 9.26 3.24 -11.59
CA MET A 143 9.51 4.67 -11.57
C MET A 143 8.54 5.39 -10.65
N VAL A 144 9.01 6.44 -9.97
CA VAL A 144 8.22 7.24 -9.03
C VAL A 144 7.89 8.56 -9.68
N SER A 145 6.61 8.81 -9.93
CA SER A 145 6.15 10.08 -10.49
C SER A 145 5.96 11.14 -9.41
N SER A 146 5.21 10.80 -8.35
CA SER A 146 4.95 11.69 -7.20
C SER A 146 4.32 10.91 -6.05
N GLY A 147 4.81 11.06 -4.82
CA GLY A 147 4.32 10.29 -3.68
C GLY A 147 4.34 8.78 -3.98
N THR A 148 3.17 8.14 -3.84
CA THR A 148 2.96 6.71 -4.16
C THR A 148 2.54 6.46 -5.62
N ASN A 149 2.47 7.50 -6.46
CA ASN A 149 2.15 7.32 -7.87
C ASN A 149 3.38 6.80 -8.63
N ILE A 150 3.25 5.60 -9.19
CA ILE A 150 4.34 4.88 -9.85
C ILE A 150 4.02 4.59 -11.31
N LYS A 151 5.07 4.27 -12.08
CA LYS A 151 5.00 3.72 -13.43
C LYS A 151 5.98 2.57 -13.57
N VAL A 152 5.48 1.38 -13.89
CA VAL A 152 6.31 0.22 -14.23
C VAL A 152 6.91 0.45 -15.62
N ALA A 153 8.22 0.29 -15.73
CA ALA A 153 9.00 0.52 -16.94
C ALA A 153 9.82 -0.71 -17.32
N ASP A 154 10.40 -0.71 -18.52
CA ASP A 154 11.26 -1.77 -19.06
C ASP A 154 10.58 -3.15 -19.24
N PHE A 155 9.35 -3.15 -19.75
CA PHE A 155 8.71 -4.34 -20.32
C PHE A 155 9.49 -4.97 -21.49
N GLY A 156 10.51 -4.27 -22.03
CA GLY A 156 11.36 -4.73 -23.13
C GLY A 156 12.44 -5.73 -22.73
N ALA A 157 12.71 -5.95 -21.44
CA ALA A 157 13.62 -7.01 -20.97
C ALA A 157 12.97 -8.40 -20.94
N ALA A 158 11.65 -8.48 -21.08
CA ALA A 158 10.89 -9.71 -20.97
C ALA A 158 11.43 -10.82 -21.90
N TYR A 159 11.88 -10.50 -23.10
CA TYR A 159 12.22 -11.53 -24.10
C TYR A 159 13.69 -11.67 -24.45
N LEU A 160 14.56 -10.74 -24.04
CA LEU A 160 16.02 -10.92 -24.18
C LEU A 160 16.56 -12.09 -23.35
N HIS A 161 15.85 -12.50 -22.30
CA HIS A 161 16.16 -13.69 -21.52
C HIS A 161 15.78 -15.01 -22.21
N ALA A 162 14.98 -14.99 -23.28
CA ALA A 162 14.66 -16.21 -24.03
C ALA A 162 15.81 -16.67 -24.96
N ALA A 163 16.72 -15.76 -25.29
CA ALA A 163 17.89 -16.02 -26.13
C ALA A 163 19.17 -16.29 -25.34
N GLN A 164 19.15 -16.16 -24.01
CA GLN A 164 20.32 -16.39 -23.17
C GLN A 164 20.24 -17.79 -22.55
N ASP A 165 21.24 -18.62 -22.83
CA ASP A 165 21.53 -19.82 -22.04
C ASP A 165 21.57 -19.48 -20.55
N ALA A 166 21.26 -20.46 -19.70
CA ALA A 166 21.22 -20.30 -18.23
C ALA A 166 22.53 -19.72 -17.64
N GLU A 167 23.66 -19.80 -18.34
CA GLU A 167 24.94 -19.17 -17.98
C GLU A 167 24.97 -17.64 -18.20
N ASN A 168 24.29 -17.11 -19.23
CA ASN A 168 24.24 -15.66 -19.53
C ASN A 168 23.17 -14.91 -18.74
N ALA A 169 22.27 -15.62 -18.04
CA ALA A 169 21.29 -15.04 -17.12
C ALA A 169 21.94 -14.34 -15.89
N LEU A 170 23.25 -14.52 -15.68
CA LEU A 170 24.03 -13.82 -14.64
C LEU A 170 24.17 -12.30 -14.85
N ILE A 171 23.79 -11.75 -16.00
CA ILE A 171 23.97 -10.32 -16.35
C ILE A 171 22.85 -9.44 -15.73
N GLY A 172 21.85 -10.04 -15.06
CA GLY A 172 20.81 -9.35 -14.30
C GLY A 172 21.11 -9.20 -12.80
N SER A 173 20.17 -8.62 -12.03
CA SER A 173 20.20 -8.66 -10.56
C SER A 173 19.47 -9.94 -10.12
N PRO A 174 20.17 -11.07 -9.83
CA PRO A 174 19.54 -12.39 -9.63
C PRO A 174 18.61 -12.45 -8.41
N PHE A 175 18.65 -11.43 -7.57
CA PHE A 175 17.95 -11.36 -6.29
C PHE A 175 16.42 -11.33 -6.41
N TYR A 176 15.87 -10.95 -7.56
CA TYR A 176 14.43 -10.89 -7.81
C TYR A 176 13.92 -12.06 -8.65
N MET A 177 14.79 -12.99 -9.06
CA MET A 177 14.39 -14.13 -9.87
C MET A 177 13.48 -15.08 -9.09
N SER A 178 12.47 -15.59 -9.76
CA SER A 178 11.60 -16.62 -9.21
C SER A 178 12.28 -18.01 -9.24
N PRO A 179 11.84 -18.95 -8.38
CA PRO A 179 12.32 -20.34 -8.40
C PRO A 179 12.20 -21.01 -9.77
N GLU A 180 11.10 -20.78 -10.48
CA GLU A 180 10.87 -21.31 -11.82
C GLU A 180 11.82 -20.69 -12.87
N GLN A 181 12.21 -19.43 -12.70
CA GLN A 181 13.19 -18.77 -13.56
C GLN A 181 14.60 -19.32 -13.35
N ILE A 182 15.01 -19.57 -12.11
CA ILE A 182 16.27 -20.26 -11.79
C ILE A 182 16.28 -21.69 -12.35
N ALA A 183 15.12 -22.35 -12.37
CA ALA A 183 14.97 -23.70 -12.89
C ALA A 183 14.82 -23.77 -14.43
N GLY A 184 14.82 -22.64 -15.14
CA GLY A 184 14.61 -22.60 -16.59
C GLY A 184 13.22 -23.07 -17.03
N GLN A 185 12.22 -22.95 -16.15
CA GLN A 185 10.84 -23.35 -16.44
C GLN A 185 10.07 -22.23 -17.15
N PRO A 186 8.94 -22.55 -17.81
CA PRO A 186 8.10 -21.54 -18.45
C PRO A 186 7.64 -20.46 -17.46
N LEU A 187 7.92 -19.19 -17.81
CA LEU A 187 7.58 -18.04 -16.98
C LEU A 187 6.14 -17.56 -17.26
N GLY A 188 5.46 -17.13 -16.20
CA GLY A 188 4.10 -16.58 -16.26
C GLY A 188 3.91 -15.43 -15.29
N HIS A 189 2.67 -14.97 -15.11
CA HIS A 189 2.34 -13.88 -14.16
C HIS A 189 2.75 -14.19 -12.72
N HIS A 190 2.75 -15.47 -12.33
CA HIS A 190 3.25 -15.89 -11.02
C HIS A 190 4.73 -15.54 -10.82
N SER A 191 5.55 -15.56 -11.88
CA SER A 191 6.98 -15.22 -11.80
C SER A 191 7.18 -13.74 -11.47
N ASP A 192 6.40 -12.87 -12.11
CA ASP A 192 6.34 -11.43 -11.79
C ASP A 192 5.79 -11.18 -10.39
N MET A 193 4.81 -11.97 -9.94
CA MET A 193 4.26 -11.89 -8.59
C MET A 193 5.29 -12.21 -7.51
N PHE A 194 6.13 -13.23 -7.74
CA PHE A 194 7.25 -13.52 -6.85
C PHE A 194 8.23 -12.35 -6.79
N ALA A 195 8.61 -11.82 -7.96
CA ALA A 195 9.53 -10.70 -8.05
C ALA A 195 8.98 -9.43 -7.36
N LEU A 196 7.68 -9.12 -7.51
CA LEU A 196 7.03 -8.05 -6.77
C LEU A 196 7.02 -8.30 -5.26
N GLY A 197 6.83 -9.56 -4.83
CA GLY A 197 6.95 -9.95 -3.42
C GLY A 197 8.35 -9.67 -2.86
N VAL A 198 9.41 -9.92 -3.64
CA VAL A 198 10.79 -9.60 -3.27
C VAL A 198 10.97 -8.08 -3.15
N VAL A 199 10.47 -7.31 -4.12
CA VAL A 199 10.49 -5.84 -4.09
C VAL A 199 9.80 -5.31 -2.84
N LEU A 200 8.59 -5.78 -2.56
CA LEU A 200 7.79 -5.31 -1.44
C LEU A 200 8.46 -5.63 -0.09
N TYR A 201 9.04 -6.83 0.05
CA TYR A 201 9.86 -7.17 1.21
C TYR A 201 11.02 -6.20 1.42
N GLU A 202 11.72 -5.84 0.34
CA GLU A 202 12.85 -4.91 0.38
C GLU A 202 12.41 -3.49 0.74
N LEU A 203 11.26 -3.03 0.24
CA LEU A 203 10.69 -1.72 0.59
C LEU A 203 10.22 -1.64 2.05
N PHE A 204 9.80 -2.77 2.63
CA PHE A 204 9.43 -2.80 4.04
C PHE A 204 10.63 -2.83 4.96
N THR A 205 11.68 -3.57 4.61
CA THR A 205 12.75 -3.93 5.56
C THR A 205 14.11 -3.29 5.24
N GLY A 206 14.29 -2.77 4.03
CA GLY A 206 15.57 -2.30 3.50
C GLY A 206 16.56 -3.44 3.26
N ARG A 207 16.08 -4.68 3.23
CA ARG A 207 16.87 -5.90 3.07
C ARG A 207 16.19 -6.82 2.08
N ARG A 208 16.98 -7.60 1.36
CA ARG A 208 16.42 -8.63 0.48
C ARG A 208 16.00 -9.86 1.29
N PRO A 209 14.92 -10.56 0.89
CA PRO A 209 14.44 -11.76 1.58
C PRO A 209 15.42 -12.94 1.46
N PHE A 210 16.14 -13.00 0.34
CA PHE A 210 17.09 -14.07 0.02
C PHE A 210 18.47 -13.51 -0.25
N GLY A 211 19.50 -14.21 0.23
CA GLY A 211 20.89 -13.84 0.08
C GLY A 211 21.80 -15.05 0.24
N GLY A 212 23.06 -14.88 -0.18
CA GLY A 212 24.11 -15.91 -0.09
C GLY A 212 25.47 -15.29 -0.38
N GLN A 213 26.54 -15.95 0.04
CA GLN A 213 27.92 -15.53 -0.25
C GLN A 213 28.32 -15.85 -1.69
N SER A 214 27.56 -16.72 -2.37
CA SER A 214 27.71 -17.07 -3.77
C SER A 214 26.38 -17.09 -4.50
N VAL A 215 26.42 -17.05 -5.84
CA VAL A 215 25.22 -17.18 -6.70
C VAL A 215 24.51 -18.52 -6.44
N LEU A 216 25.27 -19.59 -6.23
CA LEU A 216 24.72 -20.91 -5.92
C LEU A 216 23.95 -20.91 -4.59
N GLU A 217 24.49 -20.25 -3.56
CA GLU A 217 23.80 -20.08 -2.27
C GLU A 217 22.56 -19.21 -2.39
N LEU A 218 22.61 -18.14 -3.20
CA LEU A 218 21.42 -17.32 -3.48
C LEU A 218 20.32 -18.14 -4.15
N PHE A 219 20.65 -18.95 -5.16
CA PHE A 219 19.69 -19.81 -5.85
C PHE A 219 19.16 -20.93 -4.95
N ASP A 220 19.97 -21.48 -4.06
CA ASP A 220 19.50 -22.37 -3.01
C ASP A 220 18.50 -21.66 -2.08
N ALA A 221 18.83 -20.46 -1.61
CA ALA A 221 17.97 -19.67 -0.73
C ALA A 221 16.62 -19.33 -1.39
N ILE A 222 16.64 -18.89 -2.65
CA ILE A 222 15.42 -18.57 -3.39
C ILE A 222 14.51 -19.80 -3.52
N ARG A 223 15.06 -20.98 -3.79
CA ARG A 223 14.28 -22.22 -3.97
C ARG A 223 13.78 -22.83 -2.66
N ASN A 224 14.60 -22.80 -1.61
CA ASN A 224 14.44 -23.71 -0.47
C ASN A 224 14.25 -23.03 0.88
N ARG A 225 14.48 -21.71 1.00
CA ARG A 225 14.44 -21.02 2.30
C ARG A 225 13.29 -20.04 2.38
N ASP A 226 12.59 -20.02 3.50
CA ASP A 226 11.61 -18.99 3.80
C ASP A 226 12.33 -17.75 4.37
N PRO A 227 11.88 -16.53 4.00
CA PRO A 227 12.46 -15.32 4.54
C PRO A 227 12.00 -15.05 5.97
N ILE A 228 12.77 -14.24 6.70
CA ILE A 228 12.37 -13.78 8.04
C ILE A 228 11.13 -12.90 7.88
N ALA A 229 10.12 -13.06 8.75
CA ALA A 229 8.92 -12.23 8.71
C ALA A 229 9.27 -10.74 8.83
N PRO A 230 8.79 -9.88 7.92
CA PRO A 230 9.01 -8.43 8.00
C PRO A 230 8.59 -7.79 9.32
N SER A 231 7.49 -8.26 9.94
CA SER A 231 7.05 -7.81 11.27
C SER A 231 8.11 -7.99 12.38
N VAL A 232 8.99 -8.98 12.25
CA VAL A 232 10.12 -9.20 13.17
C VAL A 232 11.23 -8.17 12.93
N LEU A 233 11.38 -7.69 11.70
CA LEU A 233 12.46 -6.78 11.30
C LEU A 233 12.07 -5.30 11.45
N ARG A 234 10.78 -4.97 11.32
CA ARG A 234 10.26 -3.60 11.39
C ARG A 234 8.95 -3.54 12.18
N PRO A 235 8.95 -2.89 13.35
CA PRO A 235 7.72 -2.59 14.09
C PRO A 235 6.73 -1.79 13.24
N GLY A 236 5.43 -2.09 13.39
CA GLY A 236 4.35 -1.46 12.62
C GLY A 236 3.88 -2.27 11.40
N ILE A 237 4.60 -3.33 11.02
CA ILE A 237 4.10 -4.30 10.04
C ILE A 237 3.23 -5.34 10.77
N SER A 238 2.01 -5.56 10.27
CA SER A 238 1.09 -6.55 10.83
C SER A 238 1.37 -7.96 10.33
N GLU A 239 0.97 -8.98 11.11
CA GLU A 239 1.04 -10.39 10.68
C GLU A 239 0.26 -10.64 9.37
N HIS A 240 -0.76 -9.83 9.10
CA HIS A 240 -1.51 -9.90 7.85
C HIS A 240 -0.64 -9.55 6.64
N VAL A 241 0.24 -8.55 6.75
CA VAL A 241 1.22 -8.21 5.70
C VAL A 241 2.25 -9.32 5.51
N ASP A 242 2.69 -9.97 6.61
CA ASP A 242 3.61 -11.12 6.50
C ASP A 242 2.97 -12.26 5.70
N ARG A 243 1.68 -12.57 5.93
CA ARG A 243 0.97 -13.61 5.17
C ARG A 243 0.91 -13.27 3.68
N ILE A 244 0.60 -12.01 3.33
CA ILE A 244 0.55 -11.57 1.93
C ILE A 244 1.90 -11.82 1.27
N LEU A 245 2.99 -11.40 1.91
CA LEU A 245 4.33 -11.58 1.38
C LEU A 245 4.74 -13.03 1.25
N PHE A 246 4.48 -13.86 2.27
CA PHE A 246 4.79 -15.28 2.19
C PHE A 246 4.00 -15.98 1.09
N GLN A 247 2.75 -15.57 0.85
CA GLN A 247 1.97 -16.09 -0.27
C GLN A 247 2.55 -15.65 -1.62
N MET A 248 2.90 -14.38 -1.81
CA MET A 248 3.58 -13.91 -3.02
C MET A 248 4.94 -14.60 -3.25
N LEU A 249 5.67 -14.90 -2.17
CA LEU A 249 6.98 -15.56 -2.17
C LEU A 249 6.91 -17.10 -2.13
N GLY A 250 5.72 -17.67 -2.36
CA GLY A 250 5.53 -19.12 -2.45
C GLY A 250 6.50 -19.76 -3.44
N LYS A 251 7.16 -20.84 -3.04
CA LYS A 251 8.23 -21.47 -3.83
C LYS A 251 7.71 -22.13 -5.12
N SER A 252 6.49 -22.64 -5.06
CA SER A 252 5.75 -23.11 -6.23
C SER A 252 4.73 -22.05 -6.67
N PRO A 253 4.51 -21.82 -7.98
CA PRO A 253 3.45 -20.94 -8.47
C PRO A 253 2.07 -21.25 -7.88
N ALA A 254 1.76 -22.51 -7.61
CA ALA A 254 0.47 -22.94 -7.05
C ALA A 254 0.24 -22.50 -5.59
N LEU A 255 1.30 -22.09 -4.87
CA LEU A 255 1.20 -21.55 -3.52
C LEU A 255 0.96 -20.03 -3.50
N ARG A 256 1.09 -19.36 -4.65
CA ARG A 256 0.91 -17.92 -4.78
C ARG A 256 -0.56 -17.57 -5.01
N TYR A 257 -0.87 -16.28 -5.09
CA TYR A 257 -2.22 -15.85 -5.44
C TYR A 257 -2.58 -16.33 -6.85
N PRO A 258 -3.80 -16.86 -7.07
CA PRO A 258 -4.22 -17.32 -8.39
C PRO A 258 -4.19 -16.20 -9.44
N THR A 259 -4.59 -14.99 -9.04
CA THR A 259 -4.62 -13.81 -9.90
C THR A 259 -4.02 -12.58 -9.22
N TRP A 260 -3.63 -11.59 -10.03
CA TRP A 260 -3.23 -10.29 -9.53
C TRP A 260 -4.34 -9.56 -8.79
N ALA A 261 -5.61 -9.81 -9.16
CA ALA A 261 -6.76 -9.22 -8.49
C ALA A 261 -6.90 -9.73 -7.04
N ASP A 262 -6.61 -11.01 -6.80
CA ASP A 262 -6.63 -11.59 -5.44
C ASP A 262 -5.53 -10.96 -4.57
N ALA A 263 -4.31 -10.82 -5.12
CA ALA A 263 -3.21 -10.16 -4.43
C ALA A 263 -3.51 -8.67 -4.15
N ALA A 264 -4.09 -7.96 -5.13
CA ALA A 264 -4.48 -6.57 -4.98
C ALA A 264 -5.59 -6.37 -3.94
N LEU A 265 -6.53 -7.31 -3.84
CA LEU A 265 -7.60 -7.28 -2.84
C LEU A 265 -7.02 -7.42 -1.43
N ASP A 266 -6.15 -8.41 -1.19
CA ASP A 266 -5.55 -8.63 0.14
C ASP A 266 -4.62 -7.45 0.51
N LEU A 267 -3.86 -6.90 -0.45
CA LEU A 267 -3.09 -5.67 -0.25
C LEU A 267 -3.99 -4.47 0.08
N ALA A 268 -5.13 -4.31 -0.58
CA ALA A 268 -6.07 -3.22 -0.32
C ALA A 268 -6.75 -3.36 1.05
N ASP A 269 -7.00 -4.59 1.51
CA ASP A 269 -7.53 -4.86 2.84
C ASP A 269 -6.46 -4.60 3.91
N ALA A 270 -5.21 -5.02 3.69
CA ALA A 270 -4.05 -4.66 4.52
C ALA A 270 -3.85 -3.14 4.60
N GLY A 271 -3.93 -2.46 3.45
CA GLY A 271 -3.81 -1.01 3.35
C GLY A 271 -4.96 -0.29 4.06
N ARG A 272 -6.21 -0.79 3.93
CA ARG A 272 -7.36 -0.25 4.68
C ARG A 272 -7.18 -0.44 6.19
N LEU A 273 -6.71 -1.61 6.64
CA LEU A 273 -6.34 -1.85 8.04
C LEU A 273 -5.22 -0.89 8.51
N SER A 274 -4.27 -0.55 7.63
CA SER A 274 -3.22 0.46 7.83
C SER A 274 -3.76 1.90 7.86
N VAL A 275 -4.77 2.24 7.06
CA VAL A 275 -5.45 3.56 7.06
C VAL A 275 -6.24 3.77 8.36
N TYR A 276 -6.79 2.71 8.95
CA TYR A 276 -7.32 2.74 10.32
C TYR A 276 -6.23 2.82 11.40
N GLN A 277 -4.97 2.64 11.01
CA GLN A 277 -3.75 2.90 11.78
C GLN A 277 -3.06 4.21 11.38
N LYS A 278 -3.76 5.20 10.77
CA LYS A 278 -3.33 6.58 10.97
C LYS A 278 -3.27 6.79 12.47
N ALA A 279 -2.07 6.88 13.04
CA ALA A 279 -1.89 7.24 14.43
C ALA A 279 -2.54 8.62 14.59
N ILE A 280 -3.78 8.64 15.07
CA ILE A 280 -4.50 9.87 15.34
C ILE A 280 -3.56 10.66 16.25
N PRO A 281 -3.03 11.81 15.81
CA PRO A 281 -2.02 12.51 16.57
C PRO A 281 -2.56 12.79 17.95
N ASP A 282 -1.72 12.66 18.97
CA ASP A 282 -2.12 12.87 20.36
C ASP A 282 -2.74 14.26 20.58
N ARG A 283 -2.30 15.27 19.82
CA ARG A 283 -2.94 16.58 19.76
C ARG A 283 -4.40 16.52 19.26
N GLU A 284 -4.69 15.73 18.24
CA GLU A 284 -6.04 15.57 17.68
C GLU A 284 -6.93 14.80 18.65
N LYS A 285 -6.41 13.73 19.28
CA LYS A 285 -7.09 13.00 20.37
C LYS A 285 -7.44 13.93 21.54
N TYR A 286 -6.47 14.74 21.97
CA TYR A 286 -6.66 15.72 23.04
C TYR A 286 -7.74 16.73 22.69
N VAL A 287 -7.68 17.33 21.50
CA VAL A 287 -8.69 18.29 21.04
C VAL A 287 -10.06 17.65 20.93
N ALA A 288 -10.15 16.39 20.49
CA ALA A 288 -11.40 15.63 20.41
C ALA A 288 -12.06 15.47 21.79
N LEU A 289 -11.32 15.03 22.81
CA LEU A 289 -11.86 14.92 24.17
C LEU A 289 -12.18 16.29 24.79
N ARG A 290 -11.29 17.28 24.61
CA ARG A 290 -11.47 18.60 25.23
C ARG A 290 -12.68 19.37 24.69
N LYS A 291 -13.10 19.09 23.45
CA LYS A 291 -14.32 19.65 22.86
C LYS A 291 -15.62 19.03 23.41
N ASN A 292 -15.53 17.91 24.14
CA ASN A 292 -16.72 17.28 24.70
C ASN A 292 -17.17 18.01 25.97
N ALA A 293 -18.41 18.51 25.99
CA ALA A 293 -18.95 19.30 27.09
C ALA A 293 -19.01 18.52 28.42
N VAL A 294 -19.17 17.19 28.38
CA VAL A 294 -19.15 16.36 29.59
C VAL A 294 -17.76 16.32 30.22
N LEU A 295 -16.70 16.48 29.43
CA LEU A 295 -15.33 16.46 29.93
C LEU A 295 -14.80 17.85 30.32
N GLU A 296 -15.65 18.88 30.35
CA GLU A 296 -15.23 20.27 30.63
C GLU A 296 -14.55 20.41 32.00
N ARG A 297 -15.03 19.65 33.00
CA ARG A 297 -14.52 19.65 34.39
C ARG A 297 -13.17 18.97 34.58
N LEU A 298 -12.74 18.15 33.62
CA LEU A 298 -11.43 17.50 33.69
C LEU A 298 -10.33 18.52 33.37
N ASN A 299 -9.24 18.46 34.13
CA ASN A 299 -8.05 19.24 33.85
C ASN A 299 -7.22 18.61 32.73
N ASP A 300 -6.22 19.34 32.22
CA ASP A 300 -5.42 18.89 31.08
C ASP A 300 -4.69 17.56 31.33
N ALA A 301 -4.22 17.30 32.56
CA ALA A 301 -3.57 16.03 32.90
C ALA A 301 -4.55 14.85 32.85
N GLU A 302 -5.77 15.05 33.35
CA GLU A 302 -6.84 14.05 33.32
C GLU A 302 -7.32 13.76 31.88
N ILE A 303 -7.40 14.79 31.03
CA ILE A 303 -7.68 14.60 29.60
C ILE A 303 -6.56 13.78 28.95
N TRP A 304 -5.30 14.04 29.27
CA TRP A 304 -4.20 13.23 28.77
C TRP A 304 -4.26 11.78 29.26
N GLU A 305 -4.61 11.54 30.52
CA GLU A 305 -4.85 10.17 31.02
C GLU A 305 -5.93 9.45 30.19
N MET A 306 -7.03 10.14 29.87
CA MET A 306 -8.06 9.59 28.99
C MET A 306 -7.57 9.38 27.55
N VAL A 307 -6.77 10.28 26.99
CA VAL A 307 -6.20 10.10 25.65
C VAL A 307 -5.41 8.80 25.57
N HIS A 308 -4.61 8.48 26.59
CA HIS A 308 -3.80 7.27 26.63
C HIS A 308 -4.61 6.00 26.96
N ALA A 309 -5.67 6.11 27.77
CA ALA A 309 -6.54 4.99 28.10
C ALA A 309 -7.52 4.61 26.98
N GLY A 310 -7.86 5.54 26.09
CA GLY A 310 -8.83 5.29 25.01
C GLY A 310 -8.25 4.47 23.85
N ARG A 311 -9.07 3.58 23.28
CA ARG A 311 -8.83 3.02 21.95
C ARG A 311 -9.38 3.98 20.90
N TRP A 312 -8.52 4.39 19.98
CA TRP A 312 -8.86 5.40 18.98
C TRP A 312 -8.96 4.78 17.60
N SER A 313 -10.02 5.12 16.87
CA SER A 313 -10.25 4.61 15.51
C SER A 313 -10.93 5.64 14.63
N LEU A 314 -10.68 5.57 13.33
CA LEU A 314 -11.50 6.24 12.32
C LEU A 314 -12.53 5.22 11.81
N VAL A 315 -13.81 5.54 11.96
CA VAL A 315 -14.90 4.67 11.54
C VAL A 315 -15.49 5.22 10.24
N PRO A 316 -15.55 4.47 9.13
CA PRO A 316 -16.12 4.96 7.87
C PRO A 316 -17.62 5.21 7.97
N ALA A 317 -18.12 6.06 7.07
CA ALA A 317 -19.55 6.21 6.85
C ALA A 317 -20.24 4.86 6.60
N GLN A 318 -21.49 4.74 7.05
CA GLN A 318 -22.35 3.55 6.92
C GLN A 318 -21.85 2.33 7.72
N THR A 319 -20.91 2.51 8.65
CA THR A 319 -20.43 1.44 9.53
C THR A 319 -21.25 1.42 10.82
N VAL A 320 -21.73 0.23 11.20
CA VAL A 320 -22.40 0.02 12.49
C VAL A 320 -21.35 -0.10 13.59
N ILE A 321 -21.39 0.80 14.58
CA ILE A 321 -20.44 0.86 15.68
C ILE A 321 -20.86 -0.07 16.83
N VAL A 322 -22.15 -0.05 17.18
CA VAL A 322 -22.77 -0.97 18.14
C VAL A 322 -24.17 -1.32 17.67
N ARG A 323 -24.62 -2.54 17.96
CA ARG A 323 -25.98 -3.01 17.65
C ARG A 323 -26.86 -3.04 18.88
N GLU A 324 -28.15 -2.81 18.69
CA GLU A 324 -29.16 -3.10 19.72
C GLU A 324 -29.05 -4.57 20.16
N ASP A 325 -29.28 -4.82 21.45
CA ASP A 325 -29.17 -6.13 22.12
C ASP A 325 -27.77 -6.74 22.18
N GLU A 326 -26.75 -6.09 21.62
CA GLU A 326 -25.37 -6.53 21.71
C GLU A 326 -24.85 -6.40 23.15
N PRO A 327 -24.10 -7.39 23.68
CA PRO A 327 -23.40 -7.23 24.95
C PRO A 327 -22.23 -6.25 24.81
N GLY A 328 -21.92 -5.51 25.86
CA GLY A 328 -20.74 -4.65 25.87
C GLY A 328 -20.74 -3.66 27.01
N ALA A 329 -19.55 -3.24 27.43
CA ALA A 329 -19.36 -2.30 28.55
C ALA A 329 -18.64 -1.01 28.13
N SER A 330 -18.34 -0.83 26.84
CA SER A 330 -17.58 0.32 26.37
C SER A 330 -18.40 1.61 26.32
N LEU A 331 -17.77 2.72 26.69
CA LEU A 331 -18.20 4.09 26.50
C LEU A 331 -17.52 4.69 25.27
N PHE A 332 -18.23 5.46 24.45
CA PHE A 332 -17.70 6.01 23.21
C PHE A 332 -17.86 7.53 23.14
N PHE A 333 -16.82 8.23 22.71
CA PHE A 333 -16.81 9.67 22.45
C PHE A 333 -16.56 9.95 20.96
N LEU A 334 -17.32 10.88 20.39
CA LEU A 334 -17.17 11.32 19.00
C LEU A 334 -16.21 12.52 18.95
N GLY A 335 -15.01 12.30 18.43
CA GLY A 335 -14.02 13.35 18.17
C GLY A 335 -14.31 14.16 16.90
N SER A 336 -14.95 13.55 15.91
CA SER A 336 -15.44 14.19 14.68
C SER A 336 -16.55 13.35 14.04
N GLY A 337 -17.29 13.93 13.09
CA GLY A 337 -18.33 13.22 12.34
C GLY A 337 -19.67 13.09 13.07
N ASN A 338 -20.58 12.33 12.46
CA ASN A 338 -21.96 12.15 12.91
C ASN A 338 -22.35 10.67 12.99
N VAL A 339 -23.13 10.30 14.01
CA VAL A 339 -23.64 8.94 14.24
C VAL A 339 -25.15 8.98 14.43
N LYS A 340 -25.90 8.19 13.66
CA LYS A 340 -27.35 8.01 13.91
C LYS A 340 -27.55 6.92 14.95
N VAL A 341 -28.46 7.16 15.89
CA VAL A 341 -28.88 6.20 16.91
C VAL A 341 -30.30 5.78 16.61
N THR A 342 -30.50 4.48 16.41
CA THR A 342 -31.80 3.89 16.05
C THR A 342 -32.19 2.80 17.04
N LYS A 343 -33.48 2.68 17.34
CA LYS A 343 -34.04 1.60 18.14
C LYS A 343 -35.21 0.98 17.41
N GLN A 344 -35.21 -0.34 17.24
CA GLN A 344 -36.22 -1.05 16.46
C GLN A 344 -36.43 -0.41 15.06
N GLY A 345 -35.34 0.03 14.43
CA GLY A 345 -35.36 0.71 13.12
C GLY A 345 -35.87 2.15 13.12
N ARG A 346 -36.31 2.71 14.26
CA ARG A 346 -36.74 4.11 14.38
C ARG A 346 -35.57 4.99 14.82
N LEU A 347 -35.38 6.12 14.15
CA LEU A 347 -34.38 7.12 14.52
C LEU A 347 -34.74 7.76 15.86
N LEU A 348 -33.86 7.60 16.85
CA LEU A 348 -33.99 8.23 18.17
C LEU A 348 -33.27 9.58 18.22
N ASN A 349 -32.03 9.61 17.71
CA ASN A 349 -31.20 10.80 17.72
C ASN A 349 -30.11 10.73 16.65
N VAL A 350 -29.52 11.88 16.32
CA VAL A 350 -28.27 11.97 15.56
C VAL A 350 -27.24 12.67 16.44
N LEU A 351 -26.21 11.93 16.81
CA LEU A 351 -25.09 12.43 17.58
C LEU A 351 -24.10 13.16 16.68
N GLN A 352 -23.58 14.27 17.17
CA GLN A 352 -22.62 15.13 16.50
C GLN A 352 -21.25 15.09 17.19
N THR A 353 -20.29 15.76 16.57
CA THR A 353 -18.94 15.94 17.12
C THR A 353 -18.98 16.55 18.53
N GLY A 354 -18.23 15.98 19.47
CA GLY A 354 -18.22 16.41 20.87
C GLY A 354 -19.34 15.79 21.71
N GLU A 355 -20.07 14.80 21.19
CA GLU A 355 -21.04 13.99 21.95
C GLU A 355 -20.50 12.59 22.25
N TYR A 356 -21.28 11.79 22.98
CA TYR A 356 -20.89 10.47 23.46
C TYR A 356 -22.10 9.54 23.59
N PHE A 357 -21.85 8.23 23.60
CA PHE A 357 -22.87 7.19 23.77
C PHE A 357 -22.32 5.93 24.43
N GLY A 358 -23.22 5.04 24.86
CA GLY A 358 -22.86 3.77 25.51
C GLY A 358 -22.73 3.87 27.04
N GLU A 359 -23.06 5.03 27.60
CA GLU A 359 -22.92 5.35 29.02
C GLU A 359 -23.75 4.44 29.92
N MET A 360 -24.93 4.01 29.49
CA MET A 360 -25.79 3.11 30.28
C MET A 360 -25.15 1.74 30.46
N ALA A 361 -24.62 1.17 29.36
CA ALA A 361 -23.96 -0.12 29.37
C ALA A 361 -22.65 -0.04 30.15
N TYR A 362 -21.91 1.05 30.01
CA TYR A 362 -20.71 1.34 30.80
C TYR A 362 -20.98 1.43 32.31
N ILE A 363 -21.95 2.25 32.75
CA ILE A 363 -22.29 2.43 34.18
C ILE A 363 -22.76 1.13 34.83
N LYS A 364 -23.44 0.28 34.06
CA LYS A 364 -23.89 -1.04 34.51
C LYS A 364 -22.84 -2.14 34.29
N ALA A 365 -21.61 -1.80 33.91
CA ALA A 365 -20.53 -2.74 33.66
C ALA A 365 -20.92 -3.88 32.68
N GLY A 366 -21.71 -3.56 31.65
CA GLY A 366 -22.20 -4.51 30.66
C GLY A 366 -23.35 -5.41 31.12
N ALA A 367 -23.89 -5.22 32.34
CA ALA A 367 -25.02 -6.02 32.84
C ALA A 367 -26.34 -5.77 32.10
N ILE A 368 -26.43 -4.70 31.31
CA ILE A 368 -27.52 -4.47 30.37
C ILE A 368 -26.97 -4.45 28.95
N PRO A 369 -27.67 -5.07 27.98
CA PRO A 369 -27.27 -5.01 26.59
C PRO A 369 -27.49 -3.60 26.03
N ARG A 370 -26.87 -3.34 24.88
CA ARG A 370 -27.02 -2.08 24.13
C ARG A 370 -28.49 -1.81 23.83
N GLN A 371 -28.95 -0.61 24.17
CA GLN A 371 -30.36 -0.23 24.07
C GLN A 371 -30.80 0.28 22.69
N ALA A 372 -29.84 0.48 21.79
CA ALA A 372 -30.02 1.05 20.47
C ALA A 372 -28.81 0.70 19.58
N THR A 373 -29.02 0.71 18.27
CA THR A 373 -27.98 0.61 17.25
C THR A 373 -27.41 1.99 16.97
N ALA A 374 -26.08 2.12 16.99
CA ALA A 374 -25.37 3.34 16.58
C ALA A 374 -24.61 3.08 15.28
N GLU A 375 -24.85 3.87 14.25
CA GLU A 375 -24.26 3.73 12.92
C GLU A 375 -23.68 5.07 12.44
N ALA A 376 -22.45 5.05 11.95
CA ALA A 376 -21.78 6.23 11.42
C ALA A 376 -22.48 6.74 10.15
N ILE A 377 -22.80 8.02 10.10
CA ILE A 377 -23.37 8.67 8.90
C ILE A 377 -22.25 9.20 8.01
N THR A 378 -21.22 9.77 8.64
CA THR A 378 -19.98 10.23 7.99
C THR A 378 -18.81 9.37 8.45
N GLU A 379 -17.60 9.64 7.96
CA GLU A 379 -16.42 9.19 8.70
C GLU A 379 -16.42 9.82 10.10
N VAL A 380 -16.08 9.03 11.12
CA VAL A 380 -16.15 9.40 12.54
C VAL A 380 -14.81 9.09 13.21
N LEU A 381 -14.18 10.10 13.81
CA LEU A 381 -13.11 9.87 14.78
C LEU A 381 -13.74 9.41 16.11
N LEU A 382 -13.45 8.18 16.52
CA LEU A 382 -14.08 7.55 17.67
C LEU A 382 -13.04 7.21 18.75
N ALA A 383 -13.32 7.63 19.98
CA ALA A 383 -12.60 7.16 21.16
C ALA A 383 -13.47 6.18 21.94
N GLU A 384 -13.01 4.94 22.07
CA GLU A 384 -13.65 3.88 22.84
C GLU A 384 -12.92 3.67 24.18
N PHE A 385 -13.70 3.58 25.25
CA PHE A 385 -13.22 3.33 26.60
C PHE A 385 -13.90 2.10 27.19
N GLU A 386 -13.15 1.02 27.36
CA GLU A 386 -13.60 -0.12 28.14
C GLU A 386 -13.55 0.18 29.65
N ALA A 387 -14.41 -0.48 30.43
CA ALA A 387 -14.43 -0.31 31.88
C ALA A 387 -13.07 -0.61 32.54
N ALA A 388 -12.34 -1.62 32.05
CA ALA A 388 -11.01 -1.96 32.54
C ALA A 388 -9.97 -0.87 32.22
N ALA A 389 -10.09 -0.17 31.09
CA ALA A 389 -9.17 0.90 30.71
C ALA A 389 -9.37 2.13 31.61
N ILE A 390 -10.61 2.47 31.97
CA ILE A 390 -10.88 3.59 32.89
C ILE A 390 -10.42 3.27 34.31
N GLN A 391 -10.42 2.00 34.73
CA GLN A 391 -9.86 1.62 36.04
C GLN A 391 -8.35 1.88 36.15
N GLN A 392 -7.64 2.04 35.03
CA GLN A 392 -6.20 2.30 35.00
C GLN A 392 -5.84 3.80 35.07
N VAL A 393 -6.79 4.71 34.85
CA VAL A 393 -6.56 6.15 35.04
C VAL A 393 -6.63 6.53 36.52
N SER A 394 -6.18 7.73 36.88
CA SER A 394 -6.15 8.18 38.28
C SER A 394 -7.55 8.16 38.91
N THR A 395 -7.62 7.90 40.22
CA THR A 395 -8.89 7.90 40.96
C THR A 395 -9.65 9.23 40.81
N ASN A 396 -8.94 10.35 40.72
CA ASN A 396 -9.56 11.66 40.52
C ASN A 396 -10.22 11.75 39.13
N CYS A 397 -9.52 11.32 38.08
CA CYS A 397 -10.08 11.26 36.72
C CYS A 397 -11.33 10.37 36.67
N GLN A 398 -11.30 9.19 37.30
CA GLN A 398 -12.47 8.29 37.39
C GLN A 398 -13.66 8.96 38.09
N LEU A 399 -13.43 9.65 39.21
CA LEU A 399 -14.47 10.34 39.97
C LEU A 399 -15.07 11.49 39.18
N GLN A 400 -14.24 12.30 38.51
CA GLN A 400 -14.70 13.41 37.68
C GLN A 400 -15.50 12.92 36.47
N LEU A 401 -15.02 11.90 35.77
CA LEU A 401 -15.73 11.29 34.65
C LEU A 401 -17.08 10.71 35.08
N THR A 402 -17.11 9.98 36.19
CA THR A 402 -18.35 9.40 36.73
C THR A 402 -19.34 10.50 37.12
N SER A 403 -18.87 11.53 37.83
CA SER A 403 -19.67 12.69 38.19
C SER A 403 -20.25 13.37 36.95
N ALA A 404 -19.43 13.60 35.93
CA ALA A 404 -19.86 14.24 34.70
C ALA A 404 -20.93 13.44 33.94
N LEU A 405 -20.73 12.11 33.82
CA LEU A 405 -21.73 11.23 33.20
C LEU A 405 -23.05 11.22 33.97
N LEU A 406 -23.00 11.23 35.31
CA LEU A 406 -24.20 11.30 36.16
C LEU A 406 -24.97 12.60 35.94
N HIS A 407 -24.31 13.76 35.92
CA HIS A 407 -24.96 15.03 35.66
C HIS A 407 -25.61 15.04 34.27
N ALA A 408 -24.87 14.60 33.24
CA ALA A 408 -25.40 14.57 31.89
C ALA A 408 -26.57 13.59 31.71
N LEU A 409 -26.60 12.48 32.45
CA LEU A 409 -27.76 11.58 32.49
C LEU A 409 -28.98 12.21 33.18
N VAL A 410 -28.77 12.94 34.26
CA VAL A 410 -29.84 13.70 34.94
C VAL A 410 -30.43 14.73 33.98
N ASP A 411 -29.58 15.47 33.26
CA ASP A 411 -30.03 16.46 32.28
C ASP A 411 -30.81 15.83 31.12
N ARG A 412 -30.31 14.70 30.58
CA ARG A 412 -31.02 13.92 29.53
C ARG A 412 -32.36 13.39 30.04
N LEU A 413 -32.45 12.94 31.28
CA LEU A 413 -33.70 12.45 31.88
C LEU A 413 -34.70 13.60 32.08
N ALA A 414 -34.25 14.76 32.55
CA ALA A 414 -35.08 15.94 32.70
C ALA A 414 -35.66 16.40 31.35
N LEU A 415 -34.82 16.49 30.32
CA LEU A 415 -35.25 16.80 28.94
C LEU A 415 -36.23 15.77 28.38
N THR A 416 -36.03 14.49 28.68
CA THR A 416 -36.93 13.42 28.24
C THR A 416 -38.29 13.53 28.93
N ASN A 417 -38.32 13.83 30.24
CA ASN A 417 -39.55 14.04 30.99
C ASN A 417 -40.34 15.26 30.47
N GLU A 418 -39.66 16.37 30.15
CA GLU A 418 -40.29 17.55 29.53
C GLU A 418 -40.88 17.25 28.14
N ARG A 419 -40.21 16.40 27.35
CA ARG A 419 -40.73 15.98 26.04
C ARG A 419 -41.96 15.09 26.19
N LEU A 420 -41.95 14.18 27.16
CA LEU A 420 -43.08 13.29 27.43
C LEU A 420 -44.31 14.06 27.93
N THR A 421 -44.14 15.08 28.78
CA THR A 421 -45.27 15.89 29.26
C THR A 421 -45.89 16.76 28.16
N ARG A 422 -45.14 17.15 27.13
CA ARG A 422 -45.66 17.87 25.95
C ARG A 422 -46.40 16.99 24.93
N VAL A 423 -46.27 15.67 24.99
CA VAL A 423 -46.95 14.73 24.07
C VAL A 423 -48.31 14.26 24.61
N VAL A 424 -48.61 14.53 25.89
CA VAL A 424 -49.85 14.11 26.58
C VAL A 424 -50.89 15.25 26.65
N THR A 425 -50.62 16.40 26.02
CA THR A 425 -51.59 17.47 25.71
C THR A 425 -51.71 17.61 24.21
#